data_AF-A0A9E6DK31-F1
#
_entry.id   AF-A0A9E6DK31-F1
#
_cell.length_a   1.000
_cell.length_b   1.000
_cell.length_c   1.000
_cell.angle_alpha   90.00
_cell.angle_beta   90.00
_cell.angle_gamma   90.00
#
_symmetry.space_group_name_H-M   'P 1'
#
loop_
_entity.id
_entity.type
_entity.pdbx_description
1 polymer ?
#
loop_
_entity_poly.entity_id
_entity_poly.type
_entity_poly.pdbx_seq_one_letter_code
_entity_poly.pdbx_strand_id
1 'polypeptide(L)'
;ISILCGNGGLFLPEEMGRGADGAMTGFAFPEMMAGVVEKMSAGDAAGAQDLFSAYLPMVRYENQPGLGLVIRKYVLAKRGAIAHATLRSPGPKLSTLAIAEIENLLDRQTRALERLA
;
A
#
# COMPACT_ATOMS: atom_id res chain seq x y z
N ILE A 1 24.93 -8.17 1.45
CA ILE A 1 24.33 -7.23 0.47
C ILE A 1 22.88 -7.03 0.89
N SER A 2 22.35 -5.82 0.86
CA SER A 2 20.95 -5.58 1.24
C SER A 2 20.00 -5.87 0.07
N ILE A 3 18.87 -6.52 0.35
CA ILE A 3 17.81 -6.88 -0.59
C ILE A 3 16.50 -6.22 -0.14
N LEU A 4 16.09 -5.17 -0.86
CA LEU A 4 14.80 -4.51 -0.63
C LEU A 4 13.83 -4.85 -1.77
N CYS A 5 12.64 -5.31 -1.42
CA CYS A 5 11.66 -5.78 -2.38
C CYS A 5 10.69 -4.68 -2.84
N GLY A 6 10.28 -4.76 -4.11
CA GLY A 6 9.48 -3.72 -4.78
C GLY A 6 8.07 -4.17 -5.12
N ASN A 7 7.69 -4.08 -6.40
CA ASN A 7 6.42 -4.56 -6.95
C ASN A 7 5.17 -4.14 -6.14
N GLY A 8 5.14 -2.90 -5.66
CA GLY A 8 4.02 -2.37 -4.87
C GLY A 8 3.92 -2.93 -3.45
N GLY A 9 4.82 -3.81 -3.02
CA GLY A 9 4.71 -4.58 -1.78
C GLY A 9 3.77 -5.78 -1.89
N LEU A 10 3.44 -6.22 -3.10
CA LEU A 10 2.43 -7.24 -3.38
C LEU A 10 2.71 -8.62 -2.77
N PHE A 11 3.98 -8.91 -2.46
CA PHE A 11 4.41 -10.20 -1.89
C PHE A 11 5.23 -9.99 -0.61
N LEU A 12 5.04 -8.85 0.08
CA LEU A 12 5.97 -8.43 1.12
C LEU A 12 6.12 -9.46 2.27
N PRO A 13 5.06 -10.08 2.81
CA PRO A 13 5.24 -11.13 3.83
C PRO A 13 6.06 -12.32 3.32
N GLU A 14 5.82 -12.78 2.09
CA GLU A 14 6.57 -13.90 1.50
C GLU A 14 8.02 -13.52 1.19
N GLU A 15 8.25 -12.28 0.77
CA GLU A 15 9.58 -11.73 0.50
C GLU A 15 10.41 -11.63 1.78
N MET A 16 9.83 -11.09 2.86
CA MET A 16 10.45 -11.09 4.19
C MET A 16 10.71 -12.51 4.70
N GLY A 17 9.76 -13.43 4.51
CA GLY A 17 9.91 -14.84 4.88
C GLY A 17 10.99 -15.58 4.09
N ARG A 18 11.47 -15.00 2.99
CA ARG A 18 12.58 -15.52 2.16
C ARG A 18 13.90 -14.81 2.39
N GLY A 19 13.98 -13.92 3.38
CA GLY A 19 15.21 -13.24 3.77
C GLY A 19 15.44 -11.90 3.08
N ALA A 20 14.38 -11.23 2.60
CA ALA A 20 14.49 -9.81 2.25
C ALA A 20 14.80 -8.96 3.50
N ASP A 21 15.54 -7.87 3.31
CA ASP A 21 15.90 -6.92 4.37
C ASP A 21 14.87 -5.81 4.55
N GLY A 22 13.85 -5.75 3.68
CA GLY A 22 12.78 -4.78 3.75
C GLY A 22 12.09 -4.51 2.41
N ALA A 23 11.43 -3.36 2.32
CA ALA A 23 10.64 -2.94 1.17
C ALA A 23 11.10 -1.60 0.57
N MET A 24 11.07 -1.50 -0.75
CA MET A 24 11.26 -0.28 -1.52
C MET A 24 10.11 -0.14 -2.53
N THR A 25 8.99 0.42 -2.07
CA THR A 25 7.76 0.60 -2.84
C THR A 25 7.26 2.04 -2.73
N GLY A 26 6.50 2.47 -3.73
CA GLY A 26 5.79 3.74 -3.69
C GLY A 26 4.45 3.69 -2.95
N PHE A 27 3.99 2.51 -2.50
CA PHE A 27 2.63 2.34 -1.95
C PHE A 27 2.26 3.42 -0.94
N ALA A 28 1.04 3.95 -1.05
CA ALA A 28 0.61 5.14 -0.31
C ALA A 28 0.51 4.97 1.22
N PHE A 29 0.88 3.80 1.77
CA PHE A 29 0.86 3.49 3.20
C PHE A 29 2.20 2.90 3.68
N PRO A 30 3.26 3.71 3.82
CA PRO A 30 4.55 3.26 4.35
C PRO A 30 4.46 2.56 5.72
N GLU A 31 3.48 2.93 6.54
CA GLU A 31 3.21 2.29 7.83
C GLU A 31 2.87 0.79 7.71
N MET A 32 2.25 0.36 6.60
CA MET A 32 1.99 -1.05 6.37
C MET A 32 3.30 -1.80 6.17
N MET A 33 4.19 -1.29 5.32
CA MET A 33 5.48 -1.93 5.05
C MET A 33 6.31 -2.00 6.32
N ALA A 34 6.37 -0.91 7.08
CA ALA A 34 7.07 -0.87 8.36
C ALA A 34 6.52 -1.94 9.33
N GLY A 35 5.20 -2.01 9.49
CA GLY A 35 4.57 -2.98 10.39
C GLY A 35 4.74 -4.43 9.94
N VAL A 36 4.67 -4.72 8.63
CA VAL A 36 4.94 -6.08 8.11
C VAL A 36 6.39 -6.47 8.35
N VAL A 37 7.35 -5.58 8.04
CA VAL A 37 8.78 -5.82 8.28
C VAL A 37 9.04 -6.07 9.77
N GLU A 38 8.51 -5.22 10.65
CA GLU A 38 8.66 -5.36 12.10
C GLU A 38 8.12 -6.69 12.62
N LYS A 39 6.89 -7.05 12.23
CA LYS A 39 6.25 -8.30 12.65
C LYS A 39 7.00 -9.53 12.15
N MET A 40 7.44 -9.51 10.89
CA MET A 40 8.25 -10.60 10.33
C MET A 40 9.60 -10.73 11.04
N SER A 41 10.26 -9.61 11.35
CA SER A 41 11.51 -9.61 12.14
C SER A 41 11.31 -10.09 13.58
N ALA A 42 10.13 -9.87 14.16
CA ALA A 42 9.76 -10.36 15.48
C ALA A 42 9.29 -11.83 15.50
N GLY A 43 9.20 -12.50 14.33
CA GLY A 43 8.68 -13.86 14.21
C GLY A 43 7.14 -13.96 14.24
N ASP A 44 6.42 -12.84 14.24
CA ASP A 44 4.96 -12.75 14.17
C ASP A 44 4.47 -12.81 12.71
N ALA A 45 4.69 -13.96 12.06
CA ALA A 45 4.29 -14.15 10.66
C ALA A 45 2.76 -14.08 10.48
N ALA A 46 1.98 -14.51 11.47
CA ALA A 46 0.53 -14.46 11.44
C ALA A 46 0.03 -13.01 11.47
N GLY A 47 0.47 -12.22 12.44
CA GLY A 47 0.11 -10.81 12.51
C GLY A 47 0.61 -10.00 11.32
N ALA A 48 1.76 -10.37 10.73
CA ALA A 48 2.25 -9.76 9.50
C ALA A 48 1.28 -9.99 8.34
N GLN A 49 0.77 -11.22 8.19
CA GLN A 49 -0.23 -11.56 7.18
C GLN A 49 -1.59 -10.89 7.44
N ASP A 50 -2.01 -10.77 8.69
CA ASP A 50 -3.25 -10.07 9.05
C ASP A 50 -3.17 -8.57 8.70
N LEU A 51 -2.07 -7.92 9.09
CA LEU A 51 -1.80 -6.53 8.73
C LEU A 51 -1.75 -6.36 7.22
N PHE A 52 -0.97 -7.19 6.52
CA PHE A 52 -0.86 -7.16 5.07
C PHE A 52 -2.22 -7.32 4.39
N SER A 53 -3.05 -8.26 4.86
CA SER A 53 -4.39 -8.54 4.33
C SER A 53 -5.34 -7.35 4.46
N ALA A 54 -5.22 -6.53 5.52
CA ALA A 54 -6.00 -5.30 5.66
C ALA A 54 -5.67 -4.27 4.57
N TYR A 55 -4.43 -4.25 4.07
CA TYR A 55 -3.97 -3.33 3.04
C TYR A 55 -3.98 -3.90 1.62
N LEU A 56 -3.97 -5.22 1.44
CA LEU A 56 -3.86 -5.89 0.15
C LEU A 56 -4.85 -5.39 -0.92
N PRO A 57 -6.14 -5.11 -0.61
CA PRO A 57 -7.05 -4.55 -1.60
C PRO A 57 -6.58 -3.21 -2.17
N MET A 58 -5.97 -2.34 -1.36
CA MET A 58 -5.38 -1.08 -1.82
C MET A 58 -4.05 -1.31 -2.53
N VAL A 59 -3.19 -2.22 -2.04
CA VAL A 59 -1.93 -2.58 -2.71
C VAL A 59 -2.18 -3.00 -4.16
N ARG A 60 -3.11 -3.94 -4.38
CA ARG A 60 -3.43 -4.40 -5.75
C ARG A 60 -4.06 -3.32 -6.61
N TYR A 61 -4.89 -2.45 -6.02
CA TYR A 61 -5.59 -1.40 -6.78
C TYR A 61 -4.60 -0.30 -7.20
N GLU A 62 -3.65 0.05 -6.35
CA GLU A 62 -2.57 0.97 -6.69
C GLU A 62 -1.55 0.35 -7.65
N ASN A 63 -1.35 -0.97 -7.64
CA ASN A 63 -0.37 -1.65 -8.51
C ASN A 63 -0.89 -1.88 -9.95
N GLN A 64 -1.69 -0.94 -10.48
CA GLN A 64 -2.17 -0.95 -11.86
C GLN A 64 -1.19 -0.21 -12.79
N PRO A 65 -0.73 -0.84 -13.89
CA PRO A 65 0.09 -0.16 -14.89
C PRO A 65 -0.60 1.12 -15.42
N GLY A 66 0.14 2.23 -15.47
CA GLY A 66 -0.37 3.53 -15.91
C GLY A 66 -1.18 4.30 -14.86
N LEU A 67 -2.04 3.65 -14.07
CA LEU A 67 -2.90 4.32 -13.09
C LEU A 67 -2.28 4.45 -11.69
N GLY A 68 -1.31 3.60 -11.33
CA GLY A 68 -0.82 3.53 -9.96
C GLY A 68 -0.30 4.85 -9.37
N LEU A 69 0.35 5.69 -10.18
CA LEU A 69 0.85 6.98 -9.71
C LEU A 69 -0.27 7.98 -9.39
N VAL A 70 -1.33 8.04 -10.20
CA VAL A 70 -2.45 8.97 -9.93
C VAL A 70 -3.27 8.49 -8.73
N ILE A 71 -3.43 7.18 -8.55
CA ILE A 71 -4.08 6.57 -7.39
C ILE A 71 -3.28 6.91 -6.12
N ARG A 72 -1.97 6.67 -6.13
CA ARG A 72 -1.07 6.99 -5.01
C ARG A 72 -1.15 8.45 -4.61
N LYS A 73 -1.04 9.36 -5.58
CA LYS A 73 -1.13 10.80 -5.30
C LYS A 73 -2.51 11.22 -4.79
N TYR A 74 -3.58 10.59 -5.26
CA TYR A 74 -4.92 10.80 -4.73
C TYR A 74 -4.98 10.42 -3.24
N VAL A 75 -4.53 9.21 -2.89
CA VAL A 75 -4.52 8.73 -1.50
C VAL A 75 -3.64 9.61 -0.62
N LEU A 76 -2.42 9.95 -1.05
CA LEU A 76 -1.52 10.83 -0.30
C LEU A 76 -2.13 12.22 -0.07
N ALA A 77 -2.79 12.80 -1.08
CA ALA A 77 -3.45 14.10 -0.95
C ALA A 77 -4.66 14.02 0.00
N LYS A 78 -5.49 12.97 -0.12
CA LYS A 78 -6.63 12.73 0.77
C LYS A 78 -6.20 12.58 2.24
N ARG A 79 -5.06 11.93 2.46
CA ARG A 79 -4.44 11.76 3.78
C ARG A 79 -3.73 13.02 4.30
N GLY A 80 -3.68 14.10 3.53
CA GLY A 80 -3.00 15.34 3.90
C GLY A 80 -1.47 15.29 3.84
N ALA A 81 -0.89 14.21 3.29
CA ALA A 81 0.57 14.08 3.15
C ALA A 81 1.15 15.00 2.06
N ILE A 82 0.33 15.36 1.06
CA ILE A 82 0.69 16.31 -0.01
C ILE A 82 -0.48 17.26 -0.29
N ALA A 83 -0.21 18.44 -0.84
CA ALA A 83 -1.24 19.44 -1.11
C ALA A 83 -2.22 19.08 -2.23
N HIS A 84 -1.77 18.37 -3.28
CA HIS A 84 -2.64 18.02 -4.42
C HIS A 84 -2.18 16.76 -5.19
N ALA A 85 -3.16 16.08 -5.80
CA ALA A 85 -2.93 14.82 -6.52
C ALA A 85 -2.43 14.98 -7.98
N THR A 86 -2.43 16.21 -8.52
CA THR A 86 -2.19 16.52 -9.94
C THR A 86 -0.89 15.92 -10.50
N LEU A 87 -0.96 15.32 -11.69
CA LEU A 87 0.21 14.86 -12.47
C LEU A 87 0.57 15.87 -13.57
N ARG A 88 1.85 15.90 -13.96
CA ARG A 88 2.28 16.64 -15.16
C ARG A 88 1.74 15.93 -16.40
N SER A 89 1.44 16.71 -17.44
CA SER A 89 0.97 16.18 -18.73
C SER A 89 2.11 15.49 -19.50
N PRO A 90 1.86 14.37 -20.19
CA PRO A 90 0.60 13.60 -20.21
C PRO A 90 0.48 12.70 -18.97
N GLY A 91 -0.60 12.87 -18.20
CA GLY A 91 -0.88 12.08 -17.00
C GLY A 91 -2.36 11.72 -16.91
N PRO A 92 -2.70 10.46 -16.56
CA PRO A 92 -4.09 10.05 -16.47
C PRO A 92 -4.81 10.81 -15.34
N LYS A 93 -6.12 10.98 -15.50
CA LYS A 93 -7.01 11.48 -14.47
C LYS A 93 -7.87 10.32 -13.99
N LEU A 94 -8.15 10.29 -12.69
CA LEU A 94 -9.14 9.35 -12.16
C LEU A 94 -10.53 9.77 -12.60
N SER A 95 -11.34 8.79 -13.02
CA SER A 95 -12.76 9.00 -13.22
C SER A 95 -13.48 9.07 -11.87
N THR A 96 -14.70 9.61 -11.86
CA THR A 96 -15.56 9.60 -10.67
C THR A 96 -15.80 8.19 -10.14
N LEU A 97 -15.91 7.20 -11.04
CA LEU A 97 -16.08 5.80 -10.64
C LEU A 97 -14.82 5.24 -9.96
N ALA A 98 -13.63 5.50 -10.52
CA ALA A 98 -12.37 5.06 -9.90
C ALA A 98 -12.17 5.70 -8.52
N ILE A 99 -12.54 6.98 -8.37
CA ILE A 99 -12.52 7.65 -7.07
C ILE A 99 -13.45 6.93 -6.08
N ALA A 100 -14.70 6.63 -6.46
CA ALA A 100 -15.64 5.92 -5.60
C ALA A 100 -15.15 4.52 -5.18
N GLU A 101 -14.47 3.80 -6.08
CA GLU A 101 -13.83 2.51 -5.76
C GLU A 101 -12.71 2.68 -4.74
N ILE A 102 -11.82 3.66 -4.93
CA ILE A 102 -10.73 3.95 -3.97
C ILE A 102 -11.31 4.28 -2.59
N GLU A 103 -12.32 5.15 -2.52
CA GLU A 103 -12.99 5.54 -1.28
C GLU A 103 -13.56 4.32 -0.54
N ASN A 104 -14.27 3.44 -1.24
CA ASN A 104 -14.79 2.22 -0.65
C ASN A 104 -13.68 1.28 -0.15
N LEU A 105 -12.55 1.18 -0.86
CA LEU A 105 -11.42 0.36 -0.42
C LEU A 105 -10.74 0.96 0.82
N LEU A 106 -10.60 2.28 0.90
CA LEU A 106 -10.08 2.97 2.09
C LEU A 106 -10.99 2.75 3.30
N ASP A 107 -12.30 2.90 3.15
CA ASP A 107 -13.25 2.65 4.24
C ASP A 107 -13.20 1.20 4.75
N ARG A 108 -13.05 0.24 3.84
CA ARG A 108 -12.89 -1.18 4.21
C ARG A 108 -11.58 -1.45 4.92
N GLN A 109 -10.49 -0.82 4.45
CA GLN A 109 -9.18 -0.92 5.08
C GLN A 109 -9.22 -0.38 6.51
N THR A 110 -9.80 0.82 6.74
CA THR A 110 -9.94 1.40 8.09
C THR A 110 -10.67 0.43 9.03
N ARG A 111 -11.82 -0.10 8.61
CA ARG A 111 -12.57 -1.09 9.41
C ARG A 111 -11.82 -2.40 9.65
N ALA A 112 -10.94 -2.81 8.72
CA ALA A 112 -10.12 -3.99 8.91
C ALA A 112 -9.03 -3.73 9.96
N LEU A 113 -8.38 -2.56 9.91
CA LEU A 113 -7.35 -2.16 10.87
C LEU A 113 -7.92 -2.00 12.28
N GLU A 114 -9.12 -1.44 12.42
CA GLU A 114 -9.82 -1.33 13.71
C GLU A 114 -10.09 -2.69 14.38
N ARG A 115 -10.15 -3.78 13.62
CA ARG A 115 -10.34 -5.15 14.17
C ARG A 115 -9.03 -5.82 14.58
N LEU A 116 -7.90 -5.27 14.16
CA LEU A 116 -6.56 -5.76 14.51
C LEU A 116 -5.97 -5.04 15.73
N ALA A 117 -6.58 -3.91 16.13
CA ALA A 117 -6.24 -3.14 17.33
C ALA A 117 -6.91 -3.74 18.57
#